data_AF-A0A645BN71-F1
#
_entry.id   AF-A0A645BN71-F1
#
_cell.length_a   1.000
_cell.length_b   1.000
_cell.length_c   1.000
_cell.angle_alpha   90.00
_cell.angle_beta   90.00
_cell.angle_gamma   90.00
#
_symmetry.space_group_name_H-M   'P 1'
#
loop_
_entity.id
_entity.type
_entity.pdbx_description
1 polymer ?
#
loop_
_entity_poly.entity_id
_entity_poly.type
_entity_poly.pdbx_seq_one_letter_code
_entity_poly.pdbx_strand_id
1 'polypeptide(L)' 'MDLNVFPFILRGVSLIGVSAQNYPENLRKILWGKLANEMKPVNLMNMYQEVTLEALSDAIDNILSGKLKGRTIVKVSE' A
#
# COMPACT_ATOMS: atom_id res chain seq x y z
N MET A 1 6.31 -26.55 3.30
CA MET A 1 7.46 -26.08 2.50
C MET A 1 8.30 -25.25 3.44
N ASP A 2 9.40 -25.80 3.92
CA ASP A 2 10.16 -25.19 5.01
C ASP A 2 10.99 -24.03 4.48
N LEU A 3 10.97 -22.91 5.21
CA LEU A 3 11.83 -21.77 4.94
C LEU A 3 13.29 -22.21 5.05
N ASN A 4 14.06 -22.07 3.98
CA ASN A 4 15.47 -22.46 3.94
C ASN A 4 16.33 -21.41 3.24
N VAL A 5 17.65 -21.48 3.49
CA VAL A 5 18.63 -20.49 3.00
C VAL A 5 19.06 -20.71 1.55
N PHE A 6 18.69 -21.83 0.92
CA PHE A 6 19.23 -22.22 -0.39
C PHE A 6 18.89 -21.27 -1.55
N PRO A 7 17.69 -20.65 -1.64
CA PRO A 7 17.40 -19.65 -2.68
C PRO A 7 18.36 -18.45 -2.64
N PHE A 8 18.76 -18.03 -1.44
CA PHE A 8 19.66 -16.89 -1.23
C PHE A 8 21.10 -17.27 -1.62
N ILE A 9 21.57 -18.45 -1.19
CA ILE A 9 22.94 -18.91 -1.42
C ILE A 9 23.16 -19.37 -2.87
N LEU A 10 22.29 -20.22 -3.40
CA LEU A 10 22.52 -20.90 -4.68
C LEU A 10 22.04 -20.10 -5.90
N ARG A 11 21.09 -19.18 -5.69
CA ARG A 11 20.49 -18.39 -6.78
C ARG A 11 20.63 -16.89 -6.58
N GLY A 12 21.27 -16.45 -5.50
CA GLY A 12 21.46 -15.01 -5.22
C GLY A 12 20.15 -14.24 -5.08
N VAL A 13 19.06 -14.89 -4.68
CA VAL A 13 17.77 -14.22 -4.46
C VAL A 13 17.89 -13.30 -3.24
N SER A 14 17.29 -12.11 -3.30
CA SER A 14 17.27 -11.15 -2.20
C SER A 14 15.89 -11.05 -1.56
N LEU A 15 15.85 -10.99 -0.23
CA LEU A 15 14.66 -10.60 0.54
C LEU A 15 14.80 -9.13 0.95
N ILE A 16 13.99 -8.25 0.37
CA ILE A 16 14.05 -6.82 0.63
C ILE A 16 12.96 -6.44 1.64
N GLY A 17 13.38 -6.00 2.84
CA GLY A 17 12.48 -5.47 3.85
C GLY A 17 11.98 -4.09 3.46
N VAL A 18 10.66 -3.91 3.34
CA VAL A 18 10.02 -2.63 3.00
C VAL A 18 9.25 -2.11 4.21
N SER A 19 9.54 -0.88 4.65
CA SER A 19 8.84 -0.21 5.75
C SER A 19 8.61 1.26 5.41
N ALA A 20 7.40 1.75 5.67
CA ALA A 20 7.00 3.13 5.38
C ALA A 20 7.25 4.10 6.57
N GLN A 21 7.25 3.58 7.80
CA GLN A 21 7.21 4.40 9.03
C GLN A 21 8.42 5.32 9.15
N ASN A 22 9.63 4.76 9.09
CA ASN A 22 10.89 5.49 9.32
C ASN A 22 11.66 5.75 8.01
N TYR A 23 10.95 5.88 6.89
CA TYR A 23 11.60 6.14 5.60
C TYR A 23 12.20 7.57 5.57
N PRO A 24 13.48 7.74 5.15
CA PRO A 24 14.14 9.05 5.16
C PRO A 24 13.38 10.11 4.36
N GLU A 25 13.24 11.30 4.95
CA GLU A 25 12.39 12.37 4.39
C GLU A 25 12.88 12.89 3.03
N ASN A 26 14.20 12.97 2.84
CA ASN A 26 14.82 13.34 1.56
C ASN A 26 14.45 12.35 0.45
N LEU A 27 14.42 11.05 0.76
CA LEU A 27 14.03 10.00 -0.18
C LEU A 27 12.51 9.92 -0.35
N ARG A 28 11.74 10.25 0.69
CA ARG A 28 10.27 10.30 0.66
C ARG A 28 9.76 11.28 -0.40
N LYS A 29 10.34 12.48 -0.46
CA LYS A 29 9.99 13.50 -1.48
C LYS A 29 10.23 13.01 -2.90
N ILE A 30 11.38 12.36 -3.12
CA ILE A 30 11.72 11.77 -4.43
C ILE A 30 10.69 10.70 -4.81
N LEU A 31 10.37 9.79 -3.88
CA LEU A 31 9.40 8.72 -4.11
C LEU A 31 8.00 9.28 -4.45
N TRP A 32 7.52 10.29 -3.71
CA TRP A 32 6.25 10.95 -4.02
C TRP A 32 6.27 11.63 -5.40
N GLY A 33 7.38 12.26 -5.77
CA GLY A 33 7.57 12.80 -7.12
C GLY A 33 7.45 11.73 -8.20
N LYS A 34 7.98 10.53 -7.96
CA LYS A 34 7.83 9.39 -8.89
C LYS A 34 6.40 8.88 -8.94
N LEU A 35 5.74 8.71 -7.80
CA LEU A 35 4.32 8.28 -7.71
C LEU A 35 3.35 9.23 -8.42
N ALA A 36 3.67 10.53 -8.44
CA ALA A 36 2.88 11.53 -9.17
C ALA A 36 3.10 11.50 -10.70
N ASN A 37 4.22 10.94 -11.16
CA ASN A 37 4.66 10.98 -12.55
C ASN A 37 4.88 9.55 -13.11
N GLU A 38 6.13 9.12 -13.18
CA GLU A 38 6.56 7.88 -13.85
C GLU A 38 5.94 6.60 -13.27
N MET A 39 5.55 6.61 -11.99
CA MET A 39 4.91 5.49 -11.30
C MET A 39 3.40 5.71 -11.08
N LYS A 40 2.78 6.70 -11.72
CA LYS A 40 1.36 6.98 -11.56
C LYS A 40 0.52 5.84 -12.16
N PRO A 41 -0.35 5.17 -11.39
CA PRO A 41 -1.21 4.11 -11.93
C PRO A 41 -2.17 4.65 -13.00
N VAL A 42 -2.28 3.93 -14.12
CA VAL A 42 -3.09 4.35 -15.29
C VAL A 42 -4.56 4.55 -14.93
N ASN A 43 -5.13 3.69 -14.08
CA ASN A 43 -6.56 3.69 -13.73
C ASN A 43 -6.79 4.04 -12.25
N LEU A 44 -6.02 4.99 -11.70
CA LEU A 44 -6.06 5.34 -10.27
C LEU A 44 -7.48 5.61 -9.74
N MET A 45 -8.32 6.31 -10.53
CA MET A 45 -9.69 6.64 -10.14
C MET A 45 -10.61 5.43 -10.00
N ASN A 46 -10.25 4.30 -10.60
CA ASN A 46 -11.01 3.05 -10.51
C ASN A 46 -10.48 2.11 -9.42
N MET A 47 -9.41 2.50 -8.70
CA MET A 47 -8.73 1.66 -7.72
C MET A 47 -9.18 1.93 -6.28
N TYR A 48 -10.10 2.86 -6.07
CA TYR A 48 -10.62 3.19 -4.76
C TYR A 48 -12.14 3.26 -4.73
N GLN A 49 -12.69 3.11 -3.53
CA GLN A 49 -14.07 3.47 -3.18
C GLN A 49 -14.04 4.59 -2.15
N GLU A 50 -14.98 5.51 -2.25
CA GLU A 50 -15.12 6.60 -1.29
C GLU A 50 -16.23 6.27 -0.29
N VAL A 51 -15.97 6.52 0.99
CA VAL A 51 -16.96 6.39 2.08
C VAL A 51 -17.03 7.69 2.85
N THR A 52 -18.18 7.97 3.45
CA THR A 52 -18.33 9.08 4.38
C THR A 52 -17.71 8.74 5.73
N LEU A 53 -17.56 9.74 6.59
CA LEU A 53 -17.05 9.54 7.94
C LEU A 53 -17.99 8.66 8.78
N GLU A 54 -19.30 8.73 8.56
CA GLU A 54 -20.31 7.93 9.25
C GLU A 54 -20.17 6.43 8.91
N ALA A 55 -19.80 6.12 7.67
CA ALA A 55 -19.60 4.74 7.19
C ALA A 55 -18.22 4.16 7.55
N LEU A 56 -17.36 4.92 8.27
CA LEU A 56 -16.00 4.49 8.60
C LEU A 56 -15.96 3.24 9.47
N SER A 57 -16.85 3.13 10.45
CA SER A 57 -16.89 1.96 11.35
C SER A 57 -17.11 0.66 10.57
N ASP A 58 -18.09 0.66 9.67
CA ASP A 58 -18.40 -0.50 8.83
C ASP A 58 -17.25 -0.82 7.87
N ALA A 59 -16.57 0.19 7.34
CA ALA A 59 -15.38 0.00 6.50
C ALA A 59 -14.24 -0.67 7.30
N ILE A 60 -14.05 -0.31 8.58
CA ILE A 60 -13.06 -0.94 9.46
C ILE A 60 -13.42 -2.41 9.75
N ASP A 61 -14.68 -2.71 10.03
CA ASP A 61 -15.09 -4.10 10.26
C ASP A 61 -14.88 -4.97 9.00
N ASN A 62 -15.12 -4.39 7.83
CA ASN A 62 -14.86 -5.05 6.56
C ASN A 62 -13.36 -5.25 6.25
N ILE A 63 -12.46 -4.33 6.64
CA ILE A 63 -11.01 -4.53 6.44
C ILE A 63 -10.48 -5.64 7.35
N LEU A 64 -10.91 -5.67 8.61
CA LEU A 64 -10.48 -6.65 9.60
C LEU A 64 -11.00 -8.05 9.27
N SER A 65 -12.21 -8.15 8.70
CA SER A 65 -12.76 -9.42 8.21
C SER A 65 -12.26 -9.84 6.82
N GLY A 66 -11.33 -9.09 6.21
CA GLY A 66 -10.73 -9.42 4.92
C GLY A 66 -11.68 -9.28 3.72
N LYS A 67 -12.79 -8.56 3.88
CA LYS A 67 -13.82 -8.38 2.84
C LYS A 67 -13.53 -7.21 1.89
N LEU A 68 -12.64 -6.29 2.26
CA LEU A 68 -12.26 -5.18 1.39
C LEU A 68 -11.28 -5.61 0.30
N LYS A 69 -11.52 -5.10 -0.91
CA LYS A 69 -10.59 -5.17 -2.05
C LYS A 69 -10.23 -3.76 -2.49
N GLY A 70 -8.96 -3.53 -2.83
CA GLY A 70 -8.50 -2.23 -3.29
C GLY A 70 -8.26 -1.24 -2.15
N ARG A 71 -8.65 0.02 -2.34
CA ARG A 71 -8.47 1.11 -1.39
C ARG A 71 -9.80 1.77 -1.03
N THR A 72 -9.92 2.24 0.20
CA THR A 72 -11.07 3.03 0.66
C THR A 72 -10.56 4.40 1.07
N ILE A 73 -11.14 5.46 0.50
CA ILE A 73 -10.86 6.85 0.86
C ILE A 73 -12.02 7.34 1.72
N VAL A 74 -11.70 8.02 2.81
CA VAL A 74 -12.70 8.60 3.71
C VAL A 74 -12.82 10.08 3.41
N LYS A 75 -14.02 10.54 3.05
CA LYS A 75 -14.33 11.96 2.88
C LYS A 75 -14.57 12.58 4.26
N VAL A 76 -13.69 13.51 4.67
CA VAL A 76 -13.69 14.14 6.02
C VAL A 76 -14.33 15.53 6.08
N SER A 77 -14.60 16.16 4.95
CA SER A 77 -15.34 17.43 4.82
C SER A 77 -16.04 17.49 3.46
N GLU A 78 -17.01 18.40 3.29
CA GLU A 78 -17.46 18.80 1.95
C GLU A 78 -16.33 19.39 1.11
#